data_AF-A0AAU9CS82-F1
#
_entry.id   AF-A0AAU9CS82-F1
#
_cell.length_a   1.000
_cell.length_b   1.000
_cell.length_c   1.000
_cell.angle_alpha   90.00
_cell.angle_beta   90.00
_cell.angle_gamma   90.00
#
_symmetry.space_group_name_H-M   'P 1'
#
loop_
_entity.id
_entity.type
_entity.pdbx_description
1 polymer ?
#
loop_
_entity_poly.entity_id
_entity_poly.type
_entity_poly.pdbx_seq_one_letter_code
_entity_poly.pdbx_strand_id
1 'polypeptide(L)'
;MIERLRRLYKIAVSQYGMRKGWNIVRDGEIVGRLEDPEFADMFWGSYRVKASGDEVLDSGFWDRGVFDFVSIELGEVAPHAFGVWKGKPCDGGRIFMRGLYIQPKTNARRGLSGCWSVFYRSGKIRIKKWINRFRPL
;
A
#
# COMPACT_ATOMS: atom_id res chain seq x y z
N MET A 1 9.26 -19.57 13.24
CA MET A 1 7.87 -19.80 12.80
C MET A 1 6.90 -18.75 13.34
N ILE A 2 6.88 -18.49 14.66
CA ILE A 2 5.96 -17.52 15.30
C ILE A 2 6.10 -16.10 14.73
N GLU A 3 7.32 -15.60 14.53
CA GLU A 3 7.52 -14.23 14.03
C GLU A 3 6.98 -14.00 12.61
N ARG A 4 7.06 -15.03 11.76
CA ARG A 4 6.46 -15.00 10.43
C ARG A 4 4.94 -14.83 10.52
N LEU A 5 4.28 -15.58 11.41
CA LEU A 5 2.83 -15.48 11.61
C LEU A 5 2.43 -14.10 12.17
N ARG A 6 3.20 -13.56 13.12
CA ARG A 6 2.99 -12.20 13.64
C ARG A 6 3.09 -11.15 12.54
N ARG A 7 4.10 -11.22 11.67
CA ARG A 7 4.22 -10.30 10.53
C ARG A 7 3.05 -10.44 9.55
N LEU A 8 2.67 -11.66 9.20
CA LEU A 8 1.52 -11.88 8.31
C LEU A 8 0.22 -11.32 8.90
N TYR A 9 0.03 -11.47 10.21
CA TYR A 9 -1.08 -10.87 10.92
C TYR A 9 -1.05 -9.34 10.87
N LYS A 10 0.11 -8.71 11.13
CA LYS A 10 0.28 -7.24 10.99
C LYS A 10 -0.04 -6.75 9.58
N ILE A 11 0.41 -7.45 8.55
CA ILE A 11 0.09 -7.13 7.15
C ILE A 11 -1.43 -7.22 6.91
N ALA A 12 -2.08 -8.30 7.36
CA ALA A 12 -3.52 -8.45 7.15
C ALA A 12 -4.34 -7.37 7.88
N VAL A 13 -4.00 -7.07 9.14
CA VAL A 13 -4.72 -6.08 9.98
C VAL A 13 -4.53 -4.65 9.50
N SER A 14 -3.34 -4.32 8.96
CA SER A 14 -3.06 -3.02 8.33
C SER A 14 -3.66 -2.87 6.93
N GLN A 15 -4.45 -3.85 6.46
CA GLN A 15 -4.94 -3.92 5.08
C GLN A 15 -3.78 -3.80 4.08
N TYR A 16 -2.76 -4.63 4.27
CA TYR A 16 -1.53 -4.63 3.49
C TYR A 16 -0.78 -3.29 3.51
N GLY A 17 -0.86 -2.54 4.61
CA GLY A 17 -0.21 -1.24 4.78
C GLY A 17 -1.05 -0.02 4.38
N MET A 18 -2.23 -0.22 3.79
CA MET A 18 -3.09 0.88 3.30
C MET A 18 -3.75 1.68 4.43
N ARG A 19 -4.05 1.04 5.57
CA ARG A 19 -4.93 1.60 6.61
C ARG A 19 -4.50 2.95 7.16
N LYS A 20 -3.18 3.19 7.29
CA LYS A 20 -2.61 4.43 7.83
C LYS A 20 -2.03 5.35 6.76
N GLY A 21 -2.14 4.96 5.49
CA GLY A 21 -1.52 5.70 4.39
C GLY A 21 -0.03 5.38 4.21
N TRP A 22 0.61 6.18 3.37
CA TRP A 22 1.97 5.96 2.89
C TRP A 22 2.78 7.26 2.95
N ASN A 23 4.05 7.19 3.33
CA ASN A 23 4.99 8.28 3.11
C ASN A 23 5.48 8.23 1.65
N ILE A 24 5.61 9.39 1.03
CA ILE A 24 6.27 9.58 -0.26
C ILE A 24 7.72 9.93 0.07
N VAL A 25 8.65 9.10 -0.38
CA VAL A 25 10.09 9.25 -0.11
C VAL A 25 10.83 9.53 -1.42
N ARG A 26 11.63 10.59 -1.42
CA ARG A 26 12.53 10.98 -2.52
C ARG A 26 13.90 11.24 -1.92
N ASP A 27 14.95 10.65 -2.47
CA ASP A 27 16.33 10.82 -2.01
C ASP A 27 16.54 10.54 -0.51
N GLY A 28 15.77 9.58 0.04
CA GLY A 28 15.80 9.21 1.46
C GLY A 28 14.98 10.12 2.38
N GLU A 29 14.38 11.19 1.86
CA GLU A 29 13.61 12.16 2.62
C GLU A 29 12.10 12.04 2.40
N ILE A 30 11.31 12.29 3.45
CA ILE A 30 9.84 12.29 3.35
C ILE A 30 9.38 13.64 2.81
N VAL A 31 8.98 13.64 1.54
CA VAL A 31 8.48 14.83 0.82
C VAL A 31 6.96 14.97 0.90
N GLY A 32 6.25 13.93 1.35
CA GLY A 32 4.81 14.01 1.55
C GLY A 32 4.19 12.71 2.04
N ARG A 33 2.85 12.69 2.06
CA ARG A 33 2.04 11.57 2.49
C ARG A 33 0.84 11.36 1.57
N LEU A 34 0.48 10.09 1.42
CA LEU A 34 -0.78 9.63 0.87
C LEU A 34 -1.67 9.20 2.03
N GLU A 35 -2.76 9.94 2.25
CA GLU A 35 -3.69 9.71 3.35
C GLU A 35 -5.11 9.46 2.84
N ASP A 36 -6.01 9.10 3.76
CA ASP A 36 -7.44 8.92 3.49
C ASP A 36 -7.71 7.93 2.32
N PRO A 37 -7.28 6.66 2.41
CA PRO A 37 -7.39 5.72 1.29
C PRO A 37 -8.84 5.44 0.91
N GLU A 38 -9.18 5.65 -0.37
CA GLU A 38 -10.45 5.26 -0.95
C GLU A 38 -10.24 4.18 -2.00
N PHE A 39 -11.14 3.18 -2.03
CA PHE A 39 -11.16 2.21 -3.10
C PHE A 39 -11.80 2.86 -4.33
N ALA A 40 -11.07 2.89 -5.44
CA ALA A 40 -11.55 3.43 -6.70
C ALA A 40 -12.03 2.30 -7.60
N ASP A 41 -11.29 2.00 -8.68
CA ASP A 41 -11.63 0.96 -9.64
C ASP A 41 -10.56 -0.15 -9.68
N MET A 42 -11.02 -1.40 -9.79
CA MET A 42 -10.19 -2.61 -9.85
C MET A 42 -9.12 -2.72 -8.75
N PHE A 43 -7.90 -2.28 -9.07
CA PHE A 43 -6.71 -2.36 -8.23
C PHE A 43 -6.12 -0.97 -7.95
N TRP A 44 -6.88 0.08 -8.25
CA TRP A 44 -6.55 1.46 -7.99
C TRP A 44 -7.11 1.91 -6.65
N GLY A 45 -6.26 2.53 -5.84
CA GLY A 45 -6.67 3.32 -4.68
C GLY A 45 -6.58 4.80 -5.02
N SER A 46 -7.51 5.59 -4.50
CA SER A 46 -7.46 7.05 -4.53
C SER A 46 -6.98 7.54 -3.17
N TYR A 47 -5.99 8.42 -3.14
CA TYR A 47 -5.41 8.93 -1.90
C TYR A 47 -5.38 10.45 -1.92
N ARG A 48 -5.68 11.09 -0.79
CA ARG A 48 -5.39 12.51 -0.61
C ARG A 48 -3.88 12.69 -0.48
N VAL A 49 -3.35 13.66 -1.22
CA VAL A 49 -1.93 14.00 -1.17
C VAL A 49 -1.72 15.13 -0.17
N LYS A 50 -0.78 14.96 0.76
CA LYS A 50 -0.37 15.98 1.71
C LYS A 50 1.14 16.19 1.62
N ALA A 51 1.55 17.38 1.22
CA ALA A 51 2.96 17.76 1.18
C ALA A 51 3.57 17.83 2.58
N SER A 52 4.89 17.64 2.65
CA SER A 52 5.71 17.89 3.83
C SER A 52 6.54 19.14 3.60
N GLY A 53 6.47 20.11 4.52
CA GLY A 53 7.16 21.40 4.37
C GLY A 53 6.65 22.21 3.18
N ASP A 54 7.57 22.84 2.46
CA ASP A 54 7.29 23.73 1.32
C ASP A 54 7.29 22.99 -0.03
N GLU A 55 7.34 21.65 -0.04
CA GLU A 55 7.32 20.86 -1.27
C GLU A 55 5.97 21.00 -2.00
N VAL A 56 6.03 21.34 -3.28
CA VAL A 56 4.85 21.40 -4.15
C VAL A 56 4.74 20.10 -4.92
N LEU A 57 3.80 19.24 -4.51
CA LEU A 57 3.55 17.92 -5.12
C LEU A 57 2.66 18.01 -6.38
N ASP A 58 3.03 18.91 -7.30
CA ASP A 58 2.33 19.16 -8.55
C ASP A 58 2.68 18.15 -9.65
N SER A 59 2.13 18.36 -10.84
CA SER A 59 2.41 17.53 -12.02
C SER A 59 3.91 17.38 -12.30
N GLY A 60 4.64 18.49 -12.24
CA GLY A 60 6.07 18.51 -12.48
C GLY A 60 6.83 17.73 -11.41
N PHE A 61 6.40 17.77 -10.15
CA PHE A 61 6.94 16.89 -9.11
C PHE A 61 6.83 15.43 -9.53
N TRP A 62 5.63 14.96 -9.89
CA TRP A 62 5.41 13.56 -10.23
C TRP A 62 6.13 13.11 -11.51
N ASP A 63 6.29 14.01 -12.49
CA ASP A 63 6.99 13.71 -13.74
C ASP A 63 8.52 13.59 -13.56
N ARG A 64 9.08 14.19 -12.49
CA ARG A 64 10.53 14.30 -12.26
C ARG A 64 11.16 13.08 -11.58
N GLY A 65 10.38 12.15 -11.01
CA GLY A 65 10.90 11.31 -9.93
C GLY A 65 10.58 9.82 -9.98
N VAL A 66 11.54 9.05 -9.48
CA VAL A 66 11.32 7.73 -8.89
C VAL A 66 11.04 7.95 -7.41
N PHE A 67 9.88 7.49 -6.93
CA PHE A 67 9.46 7.65 -5.54
C PHE A 67 9.35 6.29 -4.87
N ASP A 68 9.80 6.22 -3.63
CA ASP A 68 9.47 5.11 -2.74
C ASP A 68 8.22 5.44 -1.94
N PHE A 69 7.33 4.45 -1.83
CA PHE A 69 6.13 4.56 -1.01
C PHE A 69 6.26 3.66 0.20
N VAL A 70 6.44 4.26 1.37
CA VAL A 70 6.69 3.53 2.63
C VAL A 70 5.43 3.51 3.47
N SER A 71 4.94 2.33 3.82
CA SER A 71 3.75 2.19 4.67
C SER A 71 4.03 2.83 6.04
N ILE A 72 3.18 3.76 6.46
CA ILE A 72 3.35 4.44 7.75
C ILE A 72 3.26 3.44 8.91
N GLU A 73 2.38 2.45 8.79
CA GLU A 73 2.15 1.47 9.86
C GLU A 73 3.23 0.38 9.91
N LEU A 74 3.75 -0.05 8.76
CA LEU A 74 4.66 -1.20 8.67
C LEU A 74 6.13 -0.79 8.51
N GLY A 75 6.41 0.45 8.08
CA GLY A 75 7.77 0.90 7.76
C GLY A 75 8.37 0.17 6.54
N GLU A 76 7.54 -0.43 5.69
CA GLU A 76 7.97 -1.23 4.54
C GLU A 76 7.64 -0.51 3.23
N VAL A 77 8.53 -0.62 2.23
CA VAL A 77 8.33 -0.07 0.88
C VAL A 77 7.36 -0.95 0.09
N ALA A 78 6.46 -0.34 -0.68
CA ALA A 78 5.67 -1.01 -1.70
C ALA A 78 6.44 -1.08 -3.03
N PRO A 79 7.04 -2.23 -3.40
CA PRO A 79 8.02 -2.33 -4.50
C PRO A 79 7.42 -2.23 -5.90
N HIS A 80 6.09 -2.21 -6.00
CA HIS A 80 5.36 -2.17 -7.27
C HIS A 80 4.39 -1.00 -7.31
N ALA A 81 4.57 -0.03 -6.42
CA ALA A 81 3.71 1.14 -6.38
C ALA A 81 3.98 2.06 -7.57
N PHE A 82 2.92 2.49 -8.24
CA PHE A 82 2.98 3.50 -9.30
C PHE A 82 1.65 4.27 -9.38
N GLY A 83 1.74 5.55 -9.74
CA GLY A 83 0.58 6.41 -9.98
C GLY A 83 0.11 6.39 -11.43
N VAL A 84 -1.04 7.02 -11.72
CA VAL A 84 -1.41 7.33 -13.11
C VAL A 84 -0.56 8.52 -13.59
N TRP A 85 0.37 8.24 -14.52
CA TRP A 85 1.34 9.19 -15.10
C TRP A 85 0.74 10.11 -16.18
N LYS A 86 -0.30 10.90 -15.83
CA LYS A 86 -0.72 12.04 -16.66
C LYS A 86 -1.01 13.28 -15.81
N GLY A 87 -0.05 13.61 -14.94
CA GLY A 87 0.27 15.00 -14.61
C GLY A 87 -0.84 15.87 -14.04
N LYS A 88 -1.90 15.33 -13.43
CA LYS A 88 -2.79 16.12 -12.58
C LYS A 88 -3.23 15.26 -11.40
N PRO A 89 -3.10 15.73 -10.14
CA PRO A 89 -4.02 15.30 -9.11
C PRO A 89 -5.43 15.37 -9.71
N CYS A 90 -6.19 14.28 -9.62
CA CYS A 90 -7.56 14.32 -10.07
C CYS A 90 -8.28 15.43 -9.30
N ASP A 91 -9.22 16.11 -9.97
CA ASP A 91 -9.97 17.22 -9.40
C ASP A 91 -10.37 16.89 -7.95
N GLY A 92 -9.91 17.71 -6.99
CA GLY A 92 -10.08 17.47 -5.55
C GLY A 92 -8.83 17.05 -4.76
N GLY A 93 -7.62 17.14 -5.33
CA GLY A 93 -6.37 16.97 -4.58
C GLY A 93 -6.05 15.52 -4.23
N ARG A 94 -6.55 14.58 -5.04
CA ARG A 94 -6.33 13.13 -4.87
C ARG A 94 -5.51 12.56 -6.02
N ILE A 95 -4.75 11.51 -5.73
CA ILE A 95 -3.97 10.75 -6.72
C ILE A 95 -4.43 9.30 -6.78
N PHE A 96 -4.57 8.77 -8.00
CA PHE A 96 -4.80 7.35 -8.20
C PHE A 96 -3.47 6.60 -8.23
N MET A 97 -3.39 5.59 -7.37
CA MET A 97 -2.22 4.75 -7.18
C MET A 97 -2.59 3.28 -7.31
N ARG A 98 -1.68 2.50 -7.88
CA ARG A 98 -1.76 1.05 -7.92
C ARG A 98 -0.52 0.46 -7.28
N GLY A 99 -0.62 -0.76 -6.78
CA GLY A 99 0.54 -1.46 -6.21
C GLY A 99 0.94 -1.03 -4.79
N LEU A 100 0.15 -0.15 -4.15
CA LEU A 100 0.34 0.26 -2.74
C LEU A 100 -0.14 -0.83 -1.78
N TYR A 101 0.58 -1.94 -1.74
CA TYR A 101 0.33 -3.01 -0.77
C TYR A 101 1.62 -3.79 -0.47
N ILE A 102 1.80 -4.11 0.81
CA ILE A 102 2.91 -4.94 1.27
C ILE A 102 2.58 -6.41 1.03
N GLN A 103 3.39 -7.07 0.21
CA GLN A 103 3.23 -8.50 -0.02
C GLN A 103 3.86 -9.31 1.12
N PRO A 104 3.20 -10.40 1.55
CA PRO A 104 3.85 -11.46 2.30
C PRO A 104 5.13 -11.91 1.61
N LYS A 105 6.27 -11.94 2.31
CA LYS A 105 7.47 -12.60 1.80
C LYS A 105 7.17 -14.10 1.72
N THR A 106 6.86 -14.59 0.52
CA THR A 106 6.76 -16.03 0.27
C THR A 106 8.14 -16.54 -0.09
N ASN A 107 8.64 -17.55 0.61
CA ASN A 107 9.87 -18.27 0.25
C ASN A 107 9.72 -19.11 -1.05
N ALA A 108 8.66 -18.90 -1.83
CA ALA A 108 8.46 -19.57 -3.09
C ALA A 108 9.52 -19.04 -4.06
N ARG A 109 10.54 -19.87 -4.30
CA ARG A 109 11.52 -19.68 -5.38
C ARG A 109 10.76 -19.29 -6.65
N ARG A 110 11.24 -18.24 -7.32
CA ARG A 110 10.81 -17.67 -8.61
C ARG A 110 10.07 -18.70 -9.48
N GLY A 111 8.81 -18.42 -9.84
CA GLY A 111 8.11 -19.27 -10.82
C GLY A 111 6.63 -18.99 -11.09
N LEU A 112 5.92 -18.19 -10.30
CA LEU A 112 4.47 -17.97 -10.52
C LEU A 112 4.06 -16.52 -10.25
N SER A 113 4.40 -15.62 -11.16
CA SER A 113 3.89 -14.25 -11.19
C SER A 113 2.42 -14.16 -11.64
N GLY A 114 1.73 -15.28 -11.89
CA GLY A 114 0.43 -15.31 -12.58
C GLY A 114 -0.83 -15.52 -11.72
N CYS A 115 -0.74 -15.81 -10.41
CA CYS A 115 -1.89 -16.37 -9.67
C CYS A 115 -2.37 -15.54 -8.46
N TRP A 116 -2.28 -14.20 -8.53
CA TRP A 116 -2.80 -13.32 -7.47
C TRP A 116 -4.28 -12.92 -7.64
N SER A 117 -4.89 -13.19 -8.80
CA SER A 117 -6.33 -12.94 -9.04
C SER A 117 -7.26 -13.85 -8.22
N VAL A 118 -6.77 -14.97 -7.69
CA VAL A 118 -7.59 -15.96 -6.97
C VAL A 118 -7.76 -15.61 -5.48
N PHE A 119 -6.80 -14.90 -4.86
CA PHE A 119 -6.85 -14.64 -3.42
C PHE A 119 -7.72 -13.43 -3.02
N TYR A 120 -7.94 -12.47 -3.91
CA TYR A 120 -8.77 -11.29 -3.60
C TYR A 120 -10.27 -11.61 -3.49
N ARG A 121 -10.75 -12.71 -4.09
CA ARG A 121 -12.18 -13.08 -4.08
C ARG A 121 -12.63 -13.91 -2.86
N SER A 122 -11.72 -14.48 -2.08
CA SER A 122 -12.07 -15.49 -1.06
C SER A 122 -11.60 -15.17 0.38
N GLY A 123 -10.92 -14.04 0.58
CA GLY A 123 -10.30 -13.65 1.87
C GLY A 123 -11.26 -13.30 3.02
N LYS A 124 -12.54 -12.99 2.77
CA LYS A 124 -13.49 -12.64 3.84
C LYS A 124 -13.97 -13.83 4.68
N ILE A 125 -13.91 -15.06 4.16
CA ILE A 125 -14.57 -16.21 4.82
C ILE A 125 -13.63 -16.99 5.74
N ARG A 126 -12.32 -17.07 5.43
CA ARG A 126 -11.39 -17.94 6.18
C ARG A 126 -10.74 -17.30 7.41
N ILE A 127 -10.58 -15.98 7.46
CA ILE A 127 -9.93 -15.31 8.60
C ILE A 127 -10.84 -15.30 9.86
N LYS A 128 -12.16 -15.16 9.70
CA LYS A 128 -13.10 -15.22 10.84
C LYS A 128 -13.05 -16.56 11.60
N LYS A 129 -12.89 -17.68 10.89
CA LYS A 129 -12.80 -19.01 11.52
C LYS A 129 -11.50 -19.22 12.30
N TRP A 130 -10.45 -18.47 11.97
CA TRP A 130 -9.14 -18.59 12.60
C TRP A 130 -8.98 -17.67 13.82
N ILE A 131 -9.55 -16.45 13.78
CA ILE A 131 -9.53 -15.50 14.91
C ILE A 131 -10.31 -16.03 16.13
N ASN A 132 -11.41 -16.76 15.92
CA ASN A 132 -12.18 -17.35 17.02
C ASN A 132 -11.47 -18.52 17.73
N ARG A 133 -10.37 -19.06 17.17
CA ARG A 133 -9.63 -20.17 17.75
C ARG A 133 -8.53 -19.73 18.74
N PHE A 134 -8.21 -18.44 18.77
CA PHE A 134 -7.09 -17.89 19.55
C PHE A 134 -7.50 -16.71 20.47
N ARG A 135 -8.79 -16.51 20.74
CA ARG A 135 -9.20 -15.69 21.88
C ARG A 135 -9.06 -16.53 23.15
N PRO A 136 -8.23 -16.13 24.13
CA PRO A 136 -8.41 -16.64 25.49
C PRO A 136 -9.75 -16.11 26.00
N LEU A 137 -10.47 -16.96 26.74
CA LEU A 137 -11.70 -16.60 27.45
C LEU A 137 -11.44 -15.48 28.44
#